data_AF-A0A830BFB0-F1
#
_entry.id   AF-A0A830BFB0-F1
#
_cell.length_a   1.000
_cell.length_b   1.000
_cell.length_c   1.000
_cell.angle_alpha   90.00
_cell.angle_beta   90.00
_cell.angle_gamma   90.00
#
_symmetry.space_group_name_H-M   'P 1'
#
loop_
_entity.id
_entity.type
_entity.pdbx_description
1 polymer ?
#
loop_
_entity_poly.entity_id
_entity_poly.type
_entity_poly.pdbx_seq_one_letter_code
_entity_poly.pdbx_strand_id
1 'polypeptide(L)'
;MVKKLGAQGFVNELCKGFGLLMDCEKGVITLESLKKKSGVLGLQMDQVGDDEMLRGMLAEGDLDGDGCLNQMEFCVLMFRLSPDLMNRARNLLYHHQHHCT
;
A
#
# COMPACT_ATOMS: atom_id res chain seq x y z
N MET A 1 15.18 -12.26 14.52
CA MET A 1 14.70 -13.48 13.84
C MET A 1 13.38 -13.16 13.15
N VAL A 2 13.42 -12.50 11.98
CA VAL A 2 12.22 -12.23 11.20
C VAL A 2 11.84 -13.55 10.53
N LYS A 3 10.85 -14.25 11.10
CA LYS A 3 10.23 -15.40 10.44
C LYS A 3 9.89 -14.97 9.01
N LYS A 4 10.36 -15.72 8.01
CA LYS A 4 9.94 -15.55 6.62
C LYS A 4 8.41 -15.49 6.60
N LEU A 5 7.83 -14.30 6.49
CA LEU A 5 6.42 -14.14 6.18
C LEU A 5 6.28 -14.74 4.78
N GLY A 6 5.63 -15.89 4.67
CA GLY A 6 5.19 -16.39 3.37
C GLY A 6 4.28 -15.36 2.69
N ALA A 7 4.00 -15.51 1.40
CA ALA A 7 3.17 -14.56 0.65
C ALA A 7 1.84 -14.24 1.37
N GLN A 8 1.19 -15.24 1.97
CA GLN A 8 -0.02 -15.05 2.79
C GLN A 8 0.21 -14.20 4.06
N GLY A 9 1.34 -14.39 4.74
CA GLY A 9 1.66 -13.60 5.94
C GLY A 9 1.89 -12.14 5.60
N PHE A 10 2.57 -11.86 4.47
CA PHE A 10 2.78 -10.50 4.00
C PHE A 10 1.47 -9.82 3.59
N VAL A 11 0.62 -10.50 2.81
CA VAL A 11 -0.70 -9.98 2.42
C VAL A 11 -1.57 -9.69 3.64
N ASN A 12 -1.54 -10.54 4.67
CA ASN A 12 -2.29 -10.32 5.90
C ASN A 12 -1.81 -9.07 6.67
N GLU A 13 -0.49 -8.83 6.74
CA GLU A 13 0.03 -7.61 7.36
C GLU A 13 -0.33 -6.36 6.56
N LEU A 14 -0.35 -6.44 5.22
CA LEU A 14 -0.86 -5.34 4.38
C LEU A 14 -2.34 -5.06 4.63
N CYS A 15 -3.17 -6.09 4.76
CA CYS A 15 -4.59 -5.92 5.07
C CYS A 15 -4.81 -5.27 6.44
N LYS A 16 -3.99 -5.62 7.44
CA LYS A 16 -4.00 -4.95 8.75
C LYS A 16 -3.54 -3.51 8.65
N GLY A 17 -2.47 -3.23 7.91
CA GLY A 17 -1.99 -1.88 7.63
C GLY A 17 -3.06 -1.01 6.94
N PHE A 18 -3.75 -1.58 5.95
CA PHE A 18 -4.90 -0.96 5.30
C PHE A 18 -6.00 -0.65 6.32
N GLY A 19 -6.40 -1.61 7.15
CA GLY A 19 -7.40 -1.42 8.19
C GLY A 19 -7.03 -0.33 9.21
N LEU A 20 -5.74 -0.17 9.48
CA LEU A 20 -5.22 0.90 10.34
C LEU A 20 -5.29 2.28 9.69
N LEU A 21 -5.37 2.39 8.36
CA LEU A 21 -5.36 3.67 7.63
C LEU A 21 -6.72 4.04 7.01
N MET A 22 -7.57 3.04 6.75
CA MET A 22 -8.85 3.22 6.05
C MET A 22 -9.85 4.05 6.84
N ASP A 23 -10.72 4.77 6.15
CA ASP A 23 -11.95 5.30 6.72
C ASP A 23 -12.88 4.12 7.05
N CYS A 24 -13.35 4.02 8.30
CA CYS A 24 -14.18 2.90 8.74
C CYS A 24 -15.61 2.97 8.17
N GLU A 25 -16.09 4.15 7.81
CA GLU A 25 -17.42 4.35 7.24
C GLU A 25 -17.41 4.11 5.73
N LYS A 26 -16.35 4.56 5.04
CA LYS A 26 -16.23 4.42 3.58
C LYS A 26 -15.56 3.10 3.14
N GLY A 27 -14.80 2.46 4.02
CA GLY A 27 -14.05 1.24 3.70
C GLY A 27 -12.85 1.44 2.78
N VAL A 28 -12.42 2.69 2.57
CA VAL A 28 -11.29 3.09 1.71
C VAL A 28 -10.37 4.05 2.46
N ILE A 29 -9.10 4.13 2.07
CA ILE A 29 -8.19 5.16 2.61
C ILE A 29 -8.48 6.46 1.88
N THR A 30 -8.84 7.49 2.62
CA THR A 30 -9.03 8.84 2.11
C THR A 30 -7.90 9.74 2.60
N LEU A 31 -7.74 10.92 2.00
CA LEU A 31 -6.78 11.92 2.49
C LEU A 31 -6.99 12.24 3.97
N GLU A 32 -8.25 12.38 4.38
CA GLU A 32 -8.62 12.68 5.77
C GLU A 32 -8.29 11.52 6.71
N SER A 33 -8.63 10.28 6.32
CA SER A 33 -8.34 9.10 7.13
C SER A 33 -6.84 8.87 7.24
N LEU A 34 -6.10 9.03 6.14
CA LEU A 34 -4.66 8.90 6.09
C LEU A 34 -3.99 9.93 6.98
N LYS A 35 -4.36 11.21 6.89
CA LYS A 35 -3.82 12.30 7.72
C LYS A 35 -4.11 12.11 9.21
N LYS A 36 -5.34 11.71 9.54
CA LYS A 36 -5.73 11.48 10.94
C LYS A 36 -4.97 10.31 11.56
N LYS A 37 -4.75 9.25 10.78
CA LYS A 37 -4.17 7.99 11.28
C LYS A 37 -2.64 7.93 11.12
N SER A 38 -2.05 8.73 10.23
CA SER A 38 -0.58 8.88 10.11
C SER A 38 0.04 9.48 11.37
N GLY A 39 -0.62 10.47 11.99
CA GLY A 39 -0.20 11.04 13.27
C GLY A 39 -0.16 10.02 14.42
N VAL A 40 -1.02 8.99 14.36
CA VAL A 40 -1.03 7.89 15.35
C VAL A 40 0.11 6.90 15.14
N LEU A 41 0.60 6.78 13.90
CA LEU A 41 1.73 5.91 13.54
C LEU A 41 3.10 6.55 13.84
N GLY A 42 3.14 7.73 14.46
CA GLY A 42 4.38 8.46 14.77
C GLY A 42 5.03 9.11 13.55
N LEU A 43 4.34 9.10 12.40
CA LEU A 43 4.65 9.93 11.26
C LEU A 43 4.03 11.29 11.57
N GLN A 44 4.80 12.23 12.12
CA GLN A 44 4.35 13.59 12.39
C GLN A 44 4.05 14.29 11.06
N MET A 45 2.84 14.08 10.54
CA MET A 45 2.34 14.67 9.30
C MET A 45 1.34 15.82 9.57
N ASP A 46 1.48 16.48 10.73
CA ASP A 46 0.57 17.51 11.25
C ASP A 46 0.86 18.92 10.70
N GLN A 47 1.90 19.07 9.88
CA GLN A 47 2.27 20.33 9.23
C GLN A 47 1.46 20.52 7.93
N VAL A 48 1.02 21.76 7.68
CA VAL A 48 0.22 22.16 6.49
C VAL A 48 0.90 21.83 5.15
N GLY A 49 2.22 21.56 5.13
CA GLY A 49 2.97 21.11 3.96
C GLY A 49 2.77 19.63 3.59
N ASP A 50 2.14 18.82 4.44
CA ASP A 50 1.96 17.38 4.19
C ASP A 50 0.75 17.06 3.31
N ASP A 51 -0.22 17.98 3.15
CA ASP A 51 -1.43 17.65 2.37
C ASP A 51 -1.10 17.37 0.90
N GLU A 52 -0.13 18.08 0.31
CA GLU A 52 0.33 17.82 -1.05
C GLU A 52 1.09 16.49 -1.14
N MET A 53 1.90 16.17 -0.13
CA MET A 53 2.63 14.90 -0.06
C MET A 53 1.66 13.72 0.09
N LEU A 54 0.67 13.81 0.97
CA LEU A 54 -0.37 12.81 1.17
C LEU A 54 -1.26 12.66 -0.07
N ARG A 55 -1.58 13.76 -0.76
CA ARG A 55 -2.23 13.72 -2.07
C ARG A 55 -1.38 13.02 -3.11
N GLY A 56 -0.08 13.26 -3.13
CA GLY A 56 0.87 12.54 -3.97
C GLY A 56 0.90 11.04 -3.68
N MET A 57 0.85 10.64 -2.40
CA MET A 57 0.77 9.24 -2.01
C MET A 57 -0.53 8.56 -2.45
N LEU A 58 -1.66 9.26 -2.35
CA LEU A 58 -2.93 8.78 -2.87
C LEU A 58 -2.88 8.66 -4.39
N ALA A 59 -2.49 9.72 -5.09
CA ALA A 59 -2.41 9.76 -6.54
C ALA A 59 -1.46 8.70 -7.13
N GLU A 60 -0.41 8.31 -6.42
CA GLU A 60 0.52 7.27 -6.86
C GLU A 60 -0.12 5.86 -6.82
N GLY A 61 -1.03 5.63 -5.87
CA GLY A 61 -1.70 4.35 -5.65
C GLY A 61 -3.09 4.24 -6.25
N ASP A 62 -3.76 5.37 -6.48
CA ASP A 62 -5.11 5.49 -7.01
C ASP A 62 -5.10 5.15 -8.50
N LEU A 63 -5.64 3.98 -8.85
CA LEU A 63 -5.57 3.44 -10.21
C LEU A 63 -6.84 3.75 -11.01
N ASP A 64 -7.96 3.94 -10.33
CA ASP A 64 -9.24 4.27 -10.95
C ASP A 64 -9.58 5.77 -10.94
N GLY A 65 -8.82 6.57 -10.18
CA GLY A 65 -8.93 8.02 -10.13
C GLY A 65 -10.06 8.51 -9.23
N ASP A 66 -10.54 7.71 -8.28
CA ASP A 66 -11.63 8.08 -7.36
C ASP A 66 -11.16 9.01 -6.21
N GLY A 67 -9.86 9.28 -6.12
CA GLY A 67 -9.24 10.13 -5.11
C GLY A 67 -9.06 9.43 -3.75
N CYS A 68 -9.28 8.13 -3.69
CA CYS A 68 -9.12 7.27 -2.51
C CYS A 68 -8.20 6.09 -2.85
N LEU A 69 -7.87 5.27 -1.84
CA LEU A 69 -7.24 3.97 -2.08
C LEU A 69 -8.13 2.88 -1.52
N ASN A 70 -8.57 1.98 -2.38
CA ASN A 70 -9.17 0.73 -1.96
C ASN A 70 -8.09 -0.28 -1.54
N GLN A 71 -8.51 -1.42 -1.00
CA GLN A 71 -7.59 -2.43 -0.47
C GLN A 71 -6.64 -2.98 -1.53
N MET A 72 -7.11 -3.15 -2.78
CA MET A 72 -6.30 -3.66 -3.87
C MET A 72 -5.23 -2.66 -4.27
N GLU A 73 -5.62 -1.39 -4.46
CA GLU A 73 -4.73 -0.28 -4.80
C GLU A 73 -3.65 -0.07 -3.75
N PHE A 74 -4.04 -0.05 -2.47
CA PHE A 74 -3.09 0.03 -1.36
C PHE A 74 -2.10 -1.14 -1.38
N CYS A 75 -2.58 -2.37 -1.61
CA CYS A 75 -1.69 -3.52 -1.73
C CYS A 75 -0.75 -3.34 -2.92
N VAL A 76 -1.25 -3.03 -4.12
CA VAL A 76 -0.43 -2.81 -5.32
C VAL A 76 0.62 -1.71 -5.10
N LEU A 77 0.24 -0.59 -4.49
CA LEU A 77 1.15 0.49 -4.11
C LEU A 77 2.25 -0.02 -3.17
N MET A 78 1.90 -0.76 -2.11
CA MET A 78 2.89 -1.32 -1.17
C MET A 78 3.79 -2.39 -1.81
N PHE A 79 3.27 -3.14 -2.78
CA PHE A 79 4.05 -4.07 -3.61
C PHE A 79 5.04 -3.31 -4.52
N ARG A 80 4.64 -2.16 -5.07
CA ARG A 80 5.50 -1.27 -5.87
C ARG A 80 6.57 -0.57 -5.03
N LEU A 81 6.25 -0.17 -3.81
CA LEU A 81 7.15 0.57 -2.92
C LEU A 81 8.18 -0.34 -2.20
N SER A 82 7.97 -1.65 -2.16
CA SER A 82 8.94 -2.58 -1.54
C SER A 82 10.05 -2.99 -2.52
N PRO A 83 11.34 -2.68 -2.24
CA PRO A 83 12.44 -2.97 -3.16
C PRO A 83 12.69 -4.47 -3.40
N ASP A 84 12.41 -5.32 -2.41
CA ASP A 84 12.58 -6.79 -2.54
C ASP A 84 11.43 -7.47 -3.30
N LEU A 85 10.24 -6.88 -3.26
CA LEU A 85 9.03 -7.44 -3.84
C LEU A 85 8.94 -7.18 -5.35
N MET A 86 9.39 -6.01 -5.80
CA MET A 86 9.57 -5.70 -7.22
C MET A 86 10.63 -6.63 -7.87
N ASN A 87 11.70 -7.00 -7.15
CA ASN A 87 12.71 -7.92 -7.64
C ASN A 87 12.25 -9.38 -7.73
N ARG A 88 11.40 -9.83 -6.81
CA ARG A 88 10.86 -11.21 -6.84
C ARG A 88 9.69 -11.37 -7.80
N ALA A 89 8.82 -10.37 -7.89
CA ALA A 89 7.75 -10.34 -8.90
C ALA A 89 8.32 -10.32 -10.33
N ARG A 90 9.40 -9.56 -10.58
CA ARG A 90 10.17 -9.65 -11.84
C ARG A 90 10.65 -11.06 -12.10
N ASN A 91 11.34 -11.70 -11.15
CA ASN A 91 11.88 -13.05 -11.35
C ASN A 91 10.78 -14.10 -11.64
N LEU A 92 9.60 -13.98 -11.03
CA LEU A 92 8.48 -14.89 -11.26
C LEU A 92 7.79 -14.65 -12.61
N LEU A 93 7.72 -13.40 -13.07
CA LEU A 93 7.18 -13.06 -14.39
C LEU A 93 8.13 -13.45 -15.53
N TYR A 94 9.45 -13.34 -15.34
CA TYR A 94 10.44 -13.80 -16.33
C TYR A 94 10.54 -15.34 -16.40
N HIS A 95 10.23 -16.07 -15.33
CA HIS A 95 10.29 -17.54 -15.33
C HIS A 95 9.05 -18.23 -15.92
N HIS A 96 7.97 -17.51 -16.24
CA HIS A 96 6.75 -18.09 -16.80
C HIS A 96 6.71 -18.18 -18.34
N GLN A 97 7.76 -17.77 -19.06
CA GLN A 97 7.87 -17.95 -20.53
C GLN A 97 8.62 -19.22 -20.98
N HIS A 98 9.13 -20.06 -20.07
CA HIS A 98 9.86 -21.29 -20.45
C HIS A 98 9.12 -22.61 -20.15
N HIS A 99 7.81 -22.59 -19.88
CA HIS A 99 7.04 -23.81 -19.63
C HIS A 99 5.74 -23.93 -20.46
N CYS A 100 5.71 -23.39 -21.68
CA CYS A 100 4.88 -23.94 -22.74
C CYS A 100 5.78 -24.71 -23.71
N THR A 101 5.85 -26.03 -23.52
CA THR A 101 6.22 -26.99 -24.58
C THR A 101 4.94 -27.63 -25.08
#